data_AF-A0A3D0Q9G9-F1
#
_entry.id   AF-A0A3D0Q9G9-F1
#
_cell.length_a   1.000
_cell.length_b   1.000
_cell.length_c   1.000
_cell.angle_alpha   90.00
_cell.angle_beta   90.00
_cell.angle_gamma   90.00
#
_symmetry.space_group_name_H-M   'P 1'
#
loop_
_entity.id
_entity.type
_entity.pdbx_description
1 polymer ?
#
loop_
_entity_poly.entity_id
_entity_poly.type
_entity_poly.pdbx_seq_one_letter_code
_entity_poly.pdbx_strand_id
1 'polypeptide(L)'
;GANYGFWGGQVQYSFVNDSEKNWAASARLSFVSLYGPYDFDFTVYGVELLASQNYAVYSDWVSVSPYAGVSTYLSRSHETTDVVNLRDENTPGVRGMVGAVAYISTARLAVEYNIAAVNSVSFKVGIGF
;
A
#
# COMPACT_ATOMS: atom_id res chain seq x y z
N GLY A 1 -18.04 -13.18 14.52
CA GLY A 1 -16.84 -12.58 13.89
C GLY A 1 -17.01 -12.76 12.41
N ALA A 2 -16.99 -11.68 11.66
CA ALA A 2 -17.25 -11.76 10.23
C ALA A 2 -16.00 -12.31 9.52
N ASN A 3 -16.16 -13.38 8.75
CA ASN A 3 -15.07 -14.07 8.03
C ASN A 3 -14.66 -13.30 6.76
N TYR A 4 -14.34 -12.01 6.93
CA TYR A 4 -13.87 -11.15 5.86
C TYR A 4 -12.35 -10.99 6.01
N GLY A 5 -11.61 -11.45 5.02
CA GLY A 5 -10.16 -11.25 4.93
C GLY A 5 -9.85 -10.41 3.71
N PHE A 6 -8.90 -9.49 3.79
CA PHE A 6 -8.36 -8.83 2.61
C PHE A 6 -7.05 -9.52 2.24
N TRP A 7 -6.93 -9.91 0.99
CA TRP A 7 -5.68 -10.39 0.43
C TRP A 7 -5.29 -9.49 -0.74
N GLY A 8 -4.00 -9.34 -0.98
CA GLY A 8 -3.55 -8.42 -2.00
C GLY A 8 -2.07 -8.55 -2.29
N GLY A 9 -1.68 -8.01 -3.42
CA GLY A 9 -0.29 -7.93 -3.85
C GLY A 9 0.08 -6.49 -4.18
N GLN A 10 1.38 -6.21 -4.08
CA GLN A 10 1.93 -4.95 -4.54
C GLN A 10 3.21 -5.19 -5.33
N VAL A 11 3.36 -4.46 -6.43
CA VAL A 11 4.59 -4.41 -7.23
C VAL A 11 5.11 -2.98 -7.14
N GLN A 12 6.38 -2.83 -6.76
CA GLN A 12 7.03 -1.53 -6.63
C GLN A 12 8.24 -1.46 -7.55
N TYR A 13 8.36 -0.36 -8.30
CA TYR A 13 9.48 -0.09 -9.19
C TYR A 13 10.12 1.26 -8.85
N SER A 14 11.40 1.23 -8.48
CA SER A 14 12.19 2.44 -8.23
C SER A 14 12.82 2.93 -9.53
N PHE A 15 12.41 4.12 -9.97
CA PHE A 15 12.90 4.74 -11.20
C PHE A 15 13.96 5.81 -10.93
N VAL A 16 14.00 6.38 -9.71
CA VAL A 16 15.12 7.20 -9.22
C VAL A 16 15.73 6.51 -8.02
N ASN A 17 17.04 6.36 -8.03
CA ASN A 17 17.84 5.91 -6.89
C ASN A 17 19.16 6.69 -6.87
N ASP A 18 19.15 7.84 -6.21
CA ASP A 18 20.31 8.71 -6.03
C ASP A 18 21.11 8.22 -4.82
N SER A 19 22.29 7.64 -5.08
CA SER A 19 23.20 7.14 -4.05
C SER A 19 24.02 8.23 -3.36
N GLU A 20 24.13 9.43 -3.95
CA GLU A 20 24.85 10.55 -3.34
C GLU A 20 23.97 11.27 -2.31
N LYS A 21 22.70 11.49 -2.66
CA LYS A 21 21.73 12.18 -1.77
C LYS A 21 20.86 11.23 -0.96
N ASN A 22 20.96 9.92 -1.21
CA ASN A 22 20.13 8.87 -0.61
C ASN A 22 18.63 9.05 -0.85
N TRP A 23 18.24 9.61 -2.01
CA TRP A 23 16.85 9.80 -2.40
C TRP A 23 16.44 8.72 -3.39
N ALA A 24 15.22 8.21 -3.23
CA ALA A 24 14.62 7.31 -4.20
C ALA A 24 13.18 7.74 -4.51
N ALA A 25 12.81 7.62 -5.77
CA ALA A 25 11.44 7.77 -6.22
C ALA A 25 10.98 6.46 -6.85
N SER A 26 9.78 6.02 -6.49
CA SER A 26 9.23 4.76 -6.95
C SER A 26 7.75 4.87 -7.26
N ALA A 27 7.31 4.07 -8.23
CA ALA A 27 5.91 3.85 -8.51
C ALA A 27 5.51 2.49 -7.91
N ARG A 28 4.35 2.43 -7.27
CA ARG A 28 3.78 1.19 -6.74
C ARG A 28 2.42 0.94 -7.38
N LEU A 29 2.23 -0.28 -7.85
CA LEU A 29 0.93 -0.80 -8.25
C LEU A 29 0.47 -1.76 -7.16
N SER A 30 -0.75 -1.59 -6.67
CA SER A 30 -1.34 -2.45 -5.66
C SER A 30 -2.69 -2.99 -6.14
N PHE A 31 -3.00 -4.22 -5.74
CA PHE A 31 -4.34 -4.76 -5.84
C PHE A 31 -4.71 -5.42 -4.51
N VAL A 32 -5.93 -5.19 -4.04
CA VAL A 32 -6.47 -5.80 -2.84
C VAL A 32 -7.86 -6.32 -3.19
N SER A 33 -8.14 -7.57 -2.89
CA SER A 33 -9.43 -8.21 -3.09
C SER A 33 -9.96 -8.74 -1.76
N LEU A 34 -11.27 -8.63 -1.57
CA LEU A 34 -11.97 -9.17 -0.41
C LEU A 34 -12.16 -10.69 -0.59
N TYR A 35 -11.64 -11.46 0.36
CA TYR A 35 -11.99 -12.85 0.57
C TYR A 35 -13.19 -12.93 1.51
N GLY A 36 -14.35 -13.34 0.99
CA GLY A 36 -15.63 -13.32 1.69
C GLY A 36 -16.71 -14.20 1.03
N PRO A 37 -17.96 -14.20 1.56
CA PRO A 37 -19.11 -14.87 0.95
C PRO A 37 -19.36 -14.40 -0.49
N TYR A 38 -19.94 -15.28 -1.31
CA TYR A 38 -20.19 -15.08 -2.75
C TYR A 38 -20.98 -13.81 -3.10
N ASP A 39 -21.65 -13.21 -2.13
CA ASP A 39 -22.62 -12.13 -2.35
C ASP A 39 -21.96 -10.74 -2.51
N PHE A 40 -20.67 -10.61 -2.20
CA PHE A 40 -19.96 -9.32 -2.26
C PHE A 40 -18.51 -9.47 -2.75
N ASP A 41 -18.25 -9.04 -3.99
CA ASP A 41 -16.89 -8.91 -4.53
C ASP A 41 -16.44 -7.46 -4.44
N PHE A 42 -15.34 -7.23 -3.74
CA PHE A 42 -14.73 -5.92 -3.58
C PHE A 42 -13.27 -6.00 -3.97
N THR A 43 -12.91 -5.29 -5.03
CA THR A 43 -11.54 -5.22 -5.52
C THR A 43 -11.10 -3.77 -5.63
N VAL A 44 -9.92 -3.47 -5.10
CA VAL A 44 -9.29 -2.15 -5.15
C VAL A 44 -8.00 -2.25 -5.93
N TYR A 45 -7.88 -1.44 -6.97
CA TYR A 45 -6.62 -1.22 -7.68
C TYR A 45 -6.03 0.11 -7.24
N GLY A 46 -4.71 0.15 -7.03
CA GLY A 46 -3.99 1.35 -6.61
C GLY A 46 -2.78 1.64 -7.49
N VAL A 47 -2.59 2.90 -7.82
CA VAL A 47 -1.39 3.44 -8.45
C VAL A 47 -0.82 4.53 -7.54
N GLU A 48 0.38 4.29 -7.03
CA GLU A 48 1.02 5.09 -5.99
C GLU A 48 2.34 5.66 -6.51
N LEU A 49 2.60 6.93 -6.23
CA LEU A 49 3.91 7.56 -6.42
C LEU A 49 4.51 7.85 -5.06
N LEU A 50 5.75 7.44 -4.86
CA LEU A 50 6.45 7.47 -3.58
C LEU A 50 7.79 8.18 -3.76
N ALA A 51 8.09 9.12 -2.88
CA ALA A 51 9.41 9.67 -2.67
C ALA A 51 9.89 9.25 -1.29
N SER A 52 11.08 8.65 -1.23
CA SER A 52 11.68 8.16 0.00
C SER A 52 13.10 8.67 0.12
N GLN A 53 13.54 8.91 1.35
CA GLN A 53 14.92 9.28 1.63
C GLN A 53 15.49 8.33 2.67
N ASN A 54 16.58 7.65 2.34
CA ASN A 54 17.22 6.70 3.24
C ASN A 54 18.19 7.42 4.18
N TYR A 55 18.04 7.18 5.48
CA TYR A 55 18.93 7.68 6.53
C TYR A 55 19.55 6.49 7.27
N ALA A 56 20.87 6.32 7.15
CA ALA A 56 21.59 5.36 7.98
C ALA A 56 21.67 5.91 9.42
N VAL A 57 21.02 5.24 10.38
CA VAL A 57 20.96 5.72 11.78
C VAL A 57 22.11 5.13 12.60
N TYR A 58 22.44 3.86 12.38
CA TYR A 58 23.55 3.18 13.05
C TYR A 58 24.24 2.25 12.05
N SER A 59 25.47 2.63 11.64
CA SER A 59 26.47 1.87 10.87
C SER A 59 25.94 0.67 10.07
N ASP A 60 25.64 0.73 8.78
CA ASP A 60 25.28 -0.41 7.87
C ASP A 60 24.19 -1.45 8.28
N TRP A 61 23.85 -1.63 9.57
CA TRP A 61 22.89 -2.64 10.05
C TRP A 61 21.51 -2.04 10.37
N VAL A 62 21.42 -0.71 10.61
CA VAL A 62 20.15 -0.02 10.82
C VAL A 62 20.04 1.22 9.94
N SER A 63 19.06 1.21 9.03
CA SER A 63 18.66 2.36 8.25
C SER A 63 17.16 2.62 8.37
N VAL A 64 16.77 3.89 8.31
CA VAL A 64 15.38 4.32 8.32
C VAL A 64 15.13 5.12 7.05
N SER A 65 14.14 4.70 6.29
CA SER A 65 13.70 5.36 5.07
C SER A 65 12.29 5.90 5.25
N PRO A 66 12.11 7.14 5.75
CA PRO A 66 10.86 7.86 5.59
C PRO A 66 10.49 7.96 4.12
N TYR A 67 9.21 7.76 3.82
CA TYR A 67 8.64 7.97 2.51
C TYR A 67 7.32 8.72 2.61
N ALA A 68 7.05 9.52 1.60
CA ALA A 68 5.79 10.20 1.40
C ALA A 68 5.33 9.96 -0.04
N GLY A 69 4.03 9.93 -0.24
CA GLY A 69 3.49 9.63 -1.55
C GLY A 69 2.04 10.01 -1.73
N VAL A 70 1.60 9.86 -2.97
CA VAL A 70 0.22 10.05 -3.37
C VAL A 70 -0.30 8.78 -4.04
N SER A 71 -1.36 8.28 -3.43
CA SER A 71 -2.32 7.27 -3.83
C SER A 71 -3.38 7.73 -4.82
N THR A 72 -3.52 7.10 -5.98
CA THR A 72 -4.82 7.05 -6.66
C THR A 72 -5.32 5.62 -6.61
N TYR A 73 -6.60 5.43 -6.29
CA TYR A 73 -7.20 4.11 -6.25
C TYR A 73 -8.53 4.08 -6.99
N LEU A 74 -8.81 2.93 -7.59
CA LEU A 74 -10.08 2.60 -8.21
C LEU A 74 -10.66 1.43 -7.43
N SER A 75 -11.71 1.69 -6.67
CA SER A 75 -12.46 0.67 -5.96
C SER A 75 -13.64 0.23 -6.83
N ARG A 76 -13.74 -1.07 -7.07
CA ARG A 76 -14.86 -1.72 -7.73
C ARG A 76 -15.59 -2.58 -6.72
N SER A 77 -16.88 -2.30 -6.54
CA SER A 77 -17.79 -3.13 -5.75
C SER A 77 -18.78 -3.81 -6.68
N HIS A 78 -18.94 -5.13 -6.53
CA HIS A 78 -19.96 -5.91 -7.23
C HIS A 78 -20.79 -6.67 -6.18
N GLU A 79 -22.06 -6.30 -6.05
CA GLU A 79 -23.01 -6.95 -5.14
C GLU A 79 -23.78 -8.03 -5.92
N THR A 80 -23.48 -9.29 -5.65
CA THR A 80 -24.18 -10.43 -6.25
C THR A 80 -25.29 -10.85 -5.29
N THR A 81 -26.47 -10.22 -5.36
CA THR A 81 -27.66 -10.77 -4.68
C THR A 81 -28.57 -11.43 -5.72
N ASP A 82 -28.93 -12.69 -5.50
CA ASP A 82 -29.70 -13.63 -6.37
C ASP A 82 -31.06 -13.13 -6.90
N VAL A 83 -31.46 -11.89 -6.60
CA VAL A 83 -32.77 -11.33 -6.96
C VAL A 83 -32.64 -10.10 -7.87
N VAL A 84 -31.49 -9.39 -7.90
CA VAL A 84 -31.33 -8.18 -8.72
C VAL A 84 -29.85 -7.96 -9.09
N ASN A 85 -29.58 -7.81 -10.40
CA ASN A 85 -28.26 -7.51 -10.94
C ASN A 85 -27.96 -6.01 -10.72
N LEU A 86 -27.34 -5.66 -9.58
CA LEU A 86 -27.02 -4.28 -9.23
C LEU A 86 -25.71 -3.84 -9.92
N ARG A 87 -25.74 -2.62 -10.48
CA ARG A 87 -24.68 -2.04 -11.31
C ARG A 87 -23.32 -2.02 -10.61
N ASP A 88 -22.26 -2.32 -11.36
CA ASP A 88 -20.87 -2.07 -10.96
C ASP A 88 -20.70 -0.61 -10.51
N GLU A 89 -20.30 -0.40 -9.25
CA GLU A 89 -19.94 0.93 -8.74
C GLU A 89 -18.42 1.07 -8.72
N ASN A 90 -17.91 1.99 -9.57
CA ASN A 90 -16.50 2.34 -9.64
C ASN A 90 -16.30 3.68 -8.93
N THR A 91 -15.67 3.66 -7.76
CA THR A 91 -15.37 4.87 -7.01
C THR A 91 -13.87 5.18 -7.13
N PRO A 92 -13.49 6.18 -7.94
CA PRO A 92 -12.11 6.68 -7.95
C PRO A 92 -11.86 7.50 -6.68
N GLY A 93 -10.65 7.40 -6.14
CA GLY A 93 -10.24 8.18 -4.98
C GLY A 93 -8.77 8.56 -5.03
N VAL A 94 -8.43 9.59 -4.27
CA VAL A 94 -7.07 10.06 -4.06
C VAL A 94 -6.77 9.99 -2.56
N ARG A 95 -5.59 9.50 -2.21
CA ARG A 95 -5.10 9.42 -0.83
C ARG A 95 -3.67 9.93 -0.75
N GLY A 96 -3.37 10.67 0.31
CA GLY A 96 -1.99 10.92 0.72
C GLY A 96 -1.47 9.72 1.52
N MET A 97 -0.17 9.47 1.46
CA MET A 97 0.47 8.51 2.34
C MET A 97 1.78 9.05 2.86
N VAL A 98 2.04 8.78 4.13
CA VAL A 98 3.31 9.04 4.78
C VAL A 98 3.68 7.83 5.60
N GLY A 99 4.91 7.39 5.52
CA GLY A 99 5.37 6.21 6.23
C GLY A 99 6.86 6.24 6.46
N ALA A 100 7.33 5.24 7.20
CA ALA A 100 8.75 5.01 7.40
C ALA A 100 9.01 3.51 7.37
N VAL A 101 10.12 3.13 6.72
CA VAL A 101 10.62 1.77 6.73
C VAL A 101 11.92 1.75 7.52
N ALA A 102 11.95 1.00 8.62
CA ALA A 102 13.18 0.66 9.33
C ALA A 102 13.71 -0.68 8.79
N TYR A 103 14.92 -0.65 8.25
CA TYR A 103 15.70 -1.82 7.88
C TYR A 103 16.61 -2.16 9.05
N ILE A 104 16.48 -3.38 9.57
CA ILE A 104 17.30 -3.92 10.65
C ILE A 104 17.90 -5.23 10.12
N SER A 105 19.09 -5.15 9.54
CA SER A 105 19.72 -6.29 8.85
C SER A 105 18.75 -6.91 7.81
N THR A 106 18.29 -8.14 8.04
CA THR A 106 17.31 -8.85 7.19
C THR A 106 15.86 -8.42 7.45
N ALA A 107 15.53 -7.89 8.63
CA ALA A 107 14.17 -7.51 8.96
C ALA A 107 13.82 -6.12 8.43
N ARG A 108 12.58 -5.95 7.96
CA ARG A 108 12.02 -4.69 7.48
C ARG A 108 10.73 -4.42 8.23
N LEU A 109 10.70 -3.33 8.99
CA LEU A 109 9.50 -2.87 9.69
C LEU A 109 9.04 -1.59 9.03
N ALA A 110 7.81 -1.59 8.54
CA ALA A 110 7.23 -0.44 7.88
C ALA A 110 5.95 0.00 8.60
N VAL A 111 5.86 1.30 8.85
CA VAL A 111 4.65 1.95 9.35
C VAL A 111 4.17 2.91 8.27
N GLU A 112 2.91 2.82 7.90
CA GLU A 112 2.29 3.63 6.87
C GLU A 112 1.02 4.28 7.44
N TYR A 113 0.92 5.58 7.31
CA TYR A 113 -0.28 6.35 7.59
C TYR A 113 -0.88 6.85 6.29
N ASN A 114 -2.14 6.50 6.08
CA ASN A 114 -2.89 6.81 4.88
C ASN A 114 -3.94 7.86 5.20
N ILE A 115 -3.80 9.01 4.52
CA ILE A 115 -4.67 10.18 4.64
C ILE A 115 -5.67 10.10 3.49
N ALA A 116 -6.90 9.73 3.79
CA ALA A 116 -8.01 9.62 2.85
C ALA A 116 -9.31 10.05 3.54
N ALA A 117 -10.47 9.85 2.91
CA ALA A 117 -11.77 10.02 3.58
C ALA A 117 -11.88 9.16 4.86
N VAL A 118 -11.18 8.02 4.89
CA VAL A 118 -10.99 7.17 6.07
C VAL A 118 -9.50 7.06 6.37
N ASN A 119 -9.05 7.70 7.45
CA ASN A 119 -7.67 7.63 7.89
C ASN A 119 -7.34 6.20 8.35
N SER A 120 -6.26 5.64 7.83
CA SER A 120 -5.87 4.26 8.12
C SER A 120 -4.39 4.19 8.50
N VAL A 121 -4.07 3.44 9.55
CA VAL A 121 -2.70 3.11 9.93
C VAL A 121 -2.44 1.66 9.54
N SER A 122 -1.32 1.38 8.90
CA SER A 122 -0.92 0.04 8.51
C SER A 122 0.48 -0.26 9.01
N PHE A 123 0.62 -1.41 9.67
CA PHE A 123 1.89 -1.98 10.09
C PHE A 123 2.24 -3.11 9.13
N LYS A 124 3.41 -3.03 8.50
CA LYS A 124 3.90 -4.01 7.53
C LYS A 124 5.22 -4.55 8.06
N VAL A 125 5.36 -5.87 8.10
CA VAL A 125 6.60 -6.56 8.50
C VAL A 125 7.05 -7.41 7.33
N GLY A 126 8.31 -7.29 6.95
CA GLY A 126 8.94 -8.05 5.88
C GLY A 126 10.27 -8.62 6.31
N ILE A 127 10.65 -9.74 5.69
CA ILE A 127 11.96 -10.37 5.86
C ILE A 127 12.61 -10.34 4.47
N GLY A 128 13.70 -9.60 4.34
CA GLY A 128 14.54 -9.55 3.15
C GLY A 128 15.70 -10.53 3.29
N PHE A 129 15.83 -11.46 2.36
CA PHE A 129 16.99 -12.33 2.19
C PHE A 129 17.98 -11.69 1.21
#